data_AF-A0A679FR64-F1
#
_entry.id   AF-A0A679FR64-F1
#
_cell.length_a   1.000
_cell.length_b   1.000
_cell.length_c   1.000
_cell.angle_alpha   90.00
_cell.angle_beta   90.00
_cell.angle_gamma   90.00
#
_symmetry.space_group_name_H-M   'P 1'
#
loop_
_entity.id
_entity.type
_entity.pdbx_description
1 polymer ?
#
loop_
_entity_poly.entity_id
_entity_poly.type
_entity_poly.pdbx_seq_one_letter_code
_entity_poly.pdbx_strand_id
1 'polypeptide(L)'
;MAKTAVSEIELSSDSMNVTASSLSSSSAYRIVTNTGTMWVLGIPVTEYVIEGKYYYNSDGVTSVIYTKAYVSHNYNPAVVTDKVWESGYVSNKKYYGDAMFYYKIGLGSIGLGQLGNVYIGVVGNKNGVESGYFYTK
;
A
#
# COMPACT_ATOMS: atom_id res chain seq x y z
N MET A 1 -48.93 59.35 -27.89
CA MET A 1 -49.05 59.22 -26.42
C MET A 1 -49.90 57.99 -26.11
N ALA A 2 -49.67 57.37 -24.94
CA ALA A 2 -50.13 56.04 -24.48
C ALA A 2 -49.20 54.90 -24.93
N LYS A 3 -48.19 54.47 -24.16
CA LYS A 3 -48.07 53.92 -22.79
C LYS A 3 -47.96 52.39 -22.84
N THR A 4 -46.71 51.96 -22.72
CA THR A 4 -46.22 50.62 -22.41
C THR A 4 -47.00 49.97 -21.28
N ALA A 5 -47.36 48.70 -21.46
CA ALA A 5 -47.64 47.76 -20.38
C ALA A 5 -46.76 46.53 -20.60
N VAL A 6 -45.71 46.39 -19.77
CA VAL A 6 -44.92 45.17 -19.62
C VAL A 6 -45.43 44.55 -18.33
N SER A 7 -45.93 43.32 -18.38
CA SER A 7 -46.36 42.60 -17.18
C SER A 7 -45.14 42.26 -16.32
N GLU A 8 -45.18 42.64 -15.05
CA GLU A 8 -44.27 42.13 -14.02
C GLU A 8 -44.42 40.60 -13.93
N ILE A 9 -43.32 39.89 -14.17
CA ILE A 9 -43.22 38.47 -13.84
C ILE A 9 -42.81 38.41 -12.36
N GLU A 10 -43.71 37.86 -11.53
CA GLU A 10 -43.46 37.63 -10.11
C GLU A 10 -42.25 36.71 -9.90
N LEU A 11 -41.31 37.17 -9.06
CA LEU A 11 -40.17 36.40 -8.57
C LEU A 11 -40.66 35.33 -7.58
N SER A 12 -40.56 34.06 -7.95
CA SER A 12 -40.55 32.97 -6.97
C SER A 12 -39.11 32.74 -6.51
N SER A 13 -38.81 33.14 -5.27
CA SER A 13 -37.57 32.82 -4.58
C SER A 13 -37.62 31.39 -4.06
N ASP A 14 -37.36 30.42 -4.92
CA ASP A 14 -37.10 29.05 -4.47
C ASP A 14 -35.68 29.01 -3.90
N SER A 15 -35.59 29.26 -2.59
CA SER A 15 -34.35 29.12 -1.84
C SER A 15 -33.94 27.64 -1.88
N MET A 16 -32.96 27.32 -2.72
CA MET A 16 -32.29 26.01 -2.68
C MET A 16 -31.66 25.83 -1.30
N ASN A 17 -32.37 25.10 -0.43
CA ASN A 17 -31.85 24.52 0.79
C ASN A 17 -30.83 23.44 0.40
N VAL A 18 -29.62 23.87 0.04
CA VAL A 18 -28.48 22.97 -0.11
C VAL A 18 -28.09 22.55 1.31
N THR A 19 -28.81 21.58 1.86
CA THR A 19 -28.31 20.77 2.96
C THR A 19 -26.95 20.24 2.52
N ALA A 20 -25.90 20.74 3.18
CA ALA A 20 -24.53 20.31 3.01
C ALA A 20 -24.40 18.83 3.42
N SER A 21 -24.83 17.94 2.54
CA SER A 21 -24.84 16.50 2.75
C SER A 21 -24.08 15.82 1.62
N SER A 22 -22.84 16.25 1.40
CA SER A 22 -21.74 15.42 0.88
C SER A 22 -20.49 16.29 0.71
N LEU A 23 -19.91 16.78 1.80
CA LEU A 23 -18.47 16.98 1.81
C LEU A 23 -17.87 15.60 1.63
N SER A 24 -17.55 15.24 0.39
CA SER A 24 -16.69 14.09 0.10
C SER A 24 -15.40 14.32 0.86
N SER A 25 -15.27 13.67 2.01
CA SER A 25 -14.00 13.50 2.70
C SER A 25 -13.11 12.74 1.73
N SER A 26 -12.32 13.47 0.94
CA SER A 26 -11.14 12.95 0.26
C SER A 26 -10.33 12.18 1.30
N SER A 27 -10.44 10.85 1.30
CA SER A 27 -9.67 10.03 2.22
C SER A 27 -8.21 10.17 1.82
N ALA A 28 -7.42 10.83 2.67
CA ALA A 28 -5.99 10.92 2.47
C ALA A 28 -5.39 9.52 2.40
N TYR A 29 -4.31 9.34 1.63
CA TYR A 29 -3.62 8.05 1.53
C TYR A 29 -2.16 8.17 1.95
N ARG A 30 -1.59 7.05 2.40
CA ARG A 30 -0.16 6.90 2.65
C ARG A 30 0.37 5.73 1.84
N ILE A 31 1.65 5.82 1.52
CA ILE A 31 2.46 4.71 1.01
C ILE A 31 3.53 4.45 2.07
N VAL A 32 3.69 3.20 2.47
CA VAL A 32 4.70 2.73 3.42
C VAL A 32 5.52 1.64 2.77
N THR A 33 6.82 1.64 3.04
CA THR A 33 7.75 0.66 2.49
C THR A 33 8.61 0.07 3.59
N ASN A 34 8.97 -1.20 3.44
CA ASN A 34 10.06 -1.81 4.17
C ASN A 34 10.96 -2.56 3.18
N THR A 35 12.26 -2.53 3.45
CA THR A 35 13.29 -3.17 2.64
C THR A 35 14.10 -4.10 3.51
N GLY A 36 14.43 -5.29 3.00
CA GLY A 36 15.30 -6.21 3.70
C GLY A 36 16.22 -6.96 2.75
N THR A 37 17.46 -7.14 3.17
CA THR A 37 18.50 -7.80 2.39
C THR A 37 18.78 -9.17 2.98
N MET A 38 18.71 -10.20 2.15
CA MET A 38 19.17 -11.54 2.50
C MET A 38 20.70 -11.58 2.41
N TRP A 39 21.32 -12.15 3.44
CA TRP A 39 22.77 -12.32 3.54
C TRP A 39 23.13 -13.79 3.63
N VAL A 40 24.16 -14.21 2.91
CA VAL A 40 24.72 -15.57 2.96
C VAL A 40 26.20 -15.42 3.24
N LEU A 41 26.66 -15.98 4.37
CA LEU A 41 28.06 -15.89 4.81
C LEU A 41 28.63 -14.45 4.83
N GLY A 42 27.80 -13.47 5.22
CA GLY A 42 28.21 -12.06 5.29
C GLY A 42 28.23 -11.33 3.94
N ILE A 43 27.78 -11.96 2.86
CA ILE A 43 27.65 -11.36 1.52
C ILE A 43 26.17 -11.08 1.24
N PRO A 44 25.78 -9.87 0.78
CA PRO A 44 24.41 -9.58 0.40
C PRO A 44 24.10 -10.30 -0.91
N VAL A 45 22.96 -11.00 -0.96
CA VAL A 45 22.58 -11.79 -2.15
C VAL A 45 21.34 -11.26 -2.85
N THR A 46 20.31 -10.86 -2.11
CA THR A 46 19.04 -10.41 -2.71
C THR A 46 18.38 -9.38 -1.79
N GLU A 47 17.86 -8.30 -2.36
CA GLU A 47 17.09 -7.26 -1.68
C GLU A 47 15.60 -7.39 -2.02
N TYR A 48 14.78 -7.40 -0.98
CA TYR A 48 13.33 -7.52 -1.05
C TYR A 48 12.68 -6.23 -0.55
N VAL A 49 11.61 -5.83 -1.20
CA VAL A 49 10.80 -4.66 -0.83
C VAL A 49 9.36 -5.08 -0.68
N ILE A 50 8.70 -4.58 0.36
CA ILE A 50 7.25 -4.59 0.49
C ILE A 50 6.74 -3.15 0.56
N GLU A 51 5.71 -2.86 -0.21
CA GLU A 51 5.03 -1.58 -0.30
C GLU A 51 3.55 -1.75 0.00
N GLY A 52 3.03 -0.91 0.89
CA GLY A 52 1.63 -0.85 1.24
C GLY A 52 1.05 0.52 0.96
N LYS A 53 -0.12 0.57 0.33
CA LYS A 53 -0.89 1.79 0.15
C LYS A 53 -2.26 1.66 0.82
N TYR A 54 -2.65 2.65 1.60
CA TYR A 54 -3.90 2.62 2.37
C TYR A 54 -4.49 4.02 2.55
N TYR A 55 -5.80 4.07 2.77
CA TYR A 55 -6.50 5.28 3.18
C TYR A 55 -6.45 5.45 4.70
N TYR A 56 -6.44 6.71 5.15
CA TYR A 56 -6.46 7.07 6.56
C TYR A 56 -7.26 8.35 6.81
N ASN A 57 -7.64 8.56 8.07
CA ASN A 57 -8.24 9.78 8.57
C ASN A 57 -7.60 10.18 9.92
N SER A 58 -8.23 11.10 10.65
CA SER A 58 -7.77 11.55 11.98
C SER A 58 -7.66 10.41 13.01
N ASP A 59 -8.48 9.37 12.87
CA ASP A 59 -8.57 8.26 13.82
C ASP A 59 -7.56 7.16 13.51
N GLY A 60 -7.22 6.97 12.24
CA GLY A 60 -6.19 6.02 11.79
C GLY A 60 -6.45 5.48 10.40
N VAL A 61 -5.92 4.29 10.12
CA VAL A 61 -6.10 3.61 8.83
C VAL A 61 -7.53 3.12 8.68
N THR A 62 -8.12 3.34 7.51
CA THR A 62 -9.52 2.98 7.21
C THR A 62 -9.63 1.79 6.27
N SER A 63 -8.84 1.74 5.19
CA SER A 63 -8.88 0.64 4.23
C SER A 63 -7.59 0.48 3.45
N VAL A 64 -7.32 -0.75 3.02
CA VAL A 64 -6.19 -1.07 2.14
C VAL A 64 -6.54 -0.71 0.71
N ILE A 65 -5.58 -0.11 -0.01
CA ILE A 65 -5.67 0.14 -1.45
C ILE A 65 -4.91 -0.98 -2.18
N TYR A 66 -3.64 -1.20 -1.84
CA TYR A 66 -2.88 -2.36 -2.33
C TYR A 66 -1.76 -2.74 -1.38
N THR A 67 -1.26 -3.96 -1.57
CA THR A 67 0.01 -4.44 -1.02
C THR A 67 0.79 -5.10 -2.15
N LYS A 68 2.08 -4.76 -2.26
CA LYS A 68 2.96 -5.29 -3.29
C LYS A 68 4.33 -5.57 -2.70
N ALA A 69 4.79 -6.80 -2.87
CA ALA A 69 6.13 -7.22 -2.56
C ALA A 69 6.86 -7.67 -3.83
N TYR A 70 8.15 -7.35 -3.92
CA TYR A 70 9.00 -7.67 -5.06
C TYR A 70 10.47 -7.70 -4.66
N VAL A 71 11.30 -8.29 -5.52
CA VAL A 71 12.76 -8.21 -5.44
C VAL A 71 13.20 -6.93 -6.12
N SER A 72 13.84 -6.01 -5.38
CA SER A 72 14.41 -4.79 -5.94
C SER A 72 15.76 -5.04 -6.59
N HIS A 73 16.57 -5.93 -6.01
CA HIS A 73 17.88 -6.25 -6.52
C HIS A 73 18.27 -7.70 -6.25
N ASN A 74 18.89 -8.36 -7.23
CA ASN A 74 19.49 -9.68 -7.05
C ASN A 74 20.99 -9.60 -7.37
N TYR A 75 21.82 -9.54 -6.32
CA TYR A 75 23.27 -9.36 -6.42
C TYR A 75 23.98 -10.64 -6.87
N ASN A 76 23.40 -11.80 -6.58
CA ASN A 76 23.98 -13.08 -6.91
C ASN A 76 23.04 -13.87 -7.85
N PRO A 77 23.43 -14.07 -9.13
CA PRO A 77 22.58 -14.76 -10.11
C PRO A 77 22.37 -16.25 -9.80
N ALA A 78 23.12 -16.82 -8.86
CA ALA A 78 22.85 -18.16 -8.36
C ALA A 78 21.62 -18.20 -7.43
N VAL A 79 21.17 -17.07 -6.90
CA VAL A 79 19.96 -17.03 -6.08
C VAL A 79 18.74 -16.90 -6.98
N VAL A 80 17.90 -17.92 -6.96
CA VAL A 80 16.58 -17.91 -7.57
C VAL A 80 15.56 -17.73 -6.45
N THR A 81 14.66 -16.78 -6.62
CA THR A 81 13.62 -16.47 -5.64
C THR A 81 12.32 -16.18 -6.36
N ASP A 82 11.22 -16.62 -5.76
CA ASP A 82 9.89 -16.34 -6.27
C ASP A 82 8.97 -15.97 -5.10
N LYS A 83 8.03 -15.06 -5.38
CA LYS A 83 7.02 -14.65 -4.41
C LYS A 83 6.01 -15.78 -4.23
N VAL A 84 5.78 -16.16 -2.99
CA VAL A 84 4.79 -17.19 -2.63
C VAL A 84 3.45 -16.55 -2.37
N TRP A 85 3.42 -15.50 -1.55
CA TRP A 85 2.20 -14.76 -1.24
C TRP A 85 2.53 -13.34 -0.75
N GLU A 86 1.53 -12.47 -0.83
CA GLU A 86 1.49 -11.17 -0.19
C GLU A 86 0.06 -10.90 0.30
N SER A 87 -0.07 -10.17 1.40
CA SER A 87 -1.36 -9.83 1.99
C SER A 87 -1.30 -8.47 2.66
N GLY A 88 -2.40 -7.73 2.57
CA GLY A 88 -2.58 -6.46 3.25
C GLY A 88 -3.91 -6.41 3.97
N TYR A 89 -3.91 -5.99 5.24
CA TYR A 89 -5.12 -5.83 6.02
C TYR A 89 -5.05 -4.64 6.98
N VAL A 90 -6.22 -4.24 7.49
CA VAL A 90 -6.34 -3.21 8.52
C VAL A 90 -6.80 -3.86 9.82
N SER A 91 -6.10 -3.58 10.91
CA SER A 91 -6.48 -4.00 12.25
C SER A 91 -6.06 -2.95 13.27
N ASN A 92 -6.88 -2.69 14.28
CA ASN A 92 -6.60 -1.68 15.32
C ASN A 92 -6.15 -0.32 14.75
N LYS A 93 -6.81 0.13 13.67
CA LYS A 93 -6.54 1.39 12.97
C LYS A 93 -5.12 1.50 12.38
N LYS A 94 -4.46 0.36 12.16
CA LYS A 94 -3.16 0.24 11.51
C LYS A 94 -3.27 -0.64 10.27
N TYR A 95 -2.44 -0.35 9.28
CA TYR A 95 -2.21 -1.18 8.12
C TYR A 95 -1.10 -2.19 8.44
N TYR A 96 -1.27 -3.42 7.97
CA TYR A 96 -0.27 -4.48 8.00
C TYR A 96 -0.12 -5.01 6.58
N GLY A 97 1.11 -5.01 6.07
CA GLY A 97 1.49 -5.66 4.84
C GLY A 97 2.50 -6.75 5.15
N ASP A 98 2.23 -7.98 4.71
CA ASP A 98 3.09 -9.13 4.91
C ASP A 98 3.33 -9.84 3.58
N ALA A 99 4.52 -10.38 3.37
CA ALA A 99 4.84 -11.19 2.21
C ALA A 99 5.86 -12.28 2.52
N MET A 100 5.82 -13.32 1.70
CA MET A 100 6.76 -14.44 1.74
C MET A 100 7.30 -14.74 0.35
N PHE A 101 8.60 -14.98 0.29
CA PHE A 101 9.30 -15.48 -0.89
C PHE A 101 9.97 -16.80 -0.54
N TYR A 102 10.08 -17.74 -1.47
CA TYR A 102 11.04 -18.82 -1.31
C TYR A 102 12.36 -18.44 -1.97
N TYR A 103 13.45 -19.09 -1.58
CA TYR A 103 14.73 -18.95 -2.27
C TYR A 103 15.49 -20.28 -2.39
N LYS A 104 16.31 -20.38 -3.44
CA LYS A 104 17.21 -21.49 -3.77
C LYS A 104 18.55 -20.89 -4.23
N ILE A 105 19.71 -21.48 -3.88
CA ILE A 105 21.04 -20.92 -4.22
C ILE A 105 21.90 -21.88 -5.04
N GLY A 106 22.07 -21.65 -6.34
CA GLY A 106 22.96 -22.39 -7.24
C GLY A 106 22.83 -22.04 -8.72
N LEU A 107 23.66 -22.70 -9.52
CA LEU A 107 23.93 -22.30 -10.90
C LEU A 107 22.99 -23.02 -11.88
N GLY A 108 21.89 -22.38 -12.23
CA GLY A 108 20.97 -22.89 -13.26
C GLY A 108 20.34 -24.24 -12.92
N SER A 109 20.15 -25.10 -13.93
CA SER A 109 19.49 -26.41 -13.83
C SER A 109 20.28 -27.48 -13.07
N ILE A 110 21.52 -27.17 -12.64
CA ILE A 110 22.41 -28.15 -12.04
C ILE A 110 22.42 -27.96 -10.52
N GLY A 111 21.35 -28.52 -9.94
CA GLY A 111 21.29 -29.02 -8.56
C GLY A 111 21.06 -27.98 -7.49
N LEU A 112 19.82 -27.87 -6.98
CA LEU A 112 19.49 -27.11 -5.76
C LEU A 112 18.23 -27.53 -5.02
N GLY A 113 18.43 -27.93 -3.77
CA GLY A 113 17.37 -27.99 -2.77
C GLY A 113 16.89 -26.59 -2.38
N GLN A 114 15.61 -26.48 -2.01
CA GLN A 114 15.07 -25.29 -1.35
C GLN A 114 15.83 -25.03 -0.05
N LEU A 115 16.30 -23.81 0.14
CA LEU A 115 17.07 -23.45 1.34
C LEU A 115 16.21 -22.80 2.41
N GLY A 116 15.13 -22.11 2.02
CA GLY A 116 14.20 -21.54 2.98
C GLY A 116 13.22 -20.55 2.37
N ASN A 117 12.64 -19.76 3.25
CA ASN A 117 11.71 -18.68 2.96
C ASN A 117 12.26 -17.37 3.51
N VAL A 118 11.97 -16.28 2.81
CA VAL A 118 12.14 -14.90 3.25
C VAL A 118 10.77 -14.39 3.65
N TYR A 119 10.69 -13.78 4.83
CA TYR A 119 9.51 -13.10 5.33
C TYR A 119 9.83 -11.62 5.46
N ILE A 120 8.97 -10.78 4.90
CA ILE A 120 9.07 -9.33 5.00
C ILE A 120 7.71 -8.75 5.35
N GLY A 121 7.68 -7.76 6.24
CA GLY A 121 6.44 -7.08 6.58
C GLY A 121 6.66 -5.60 6.92
N VAL A 122 5.58 -4.83 6.83
CA VAL A 122 5.54 -3.40 7.13
C VAL A 122 4.24 -3.07 7.84
N VAL A 123 4.33 -2.23 8.87
CA VAL A 123 3.18 -1.71 9.61
C VAL A 123 3.10 -0.21 9.38
N GLY A 124 1.91 0.26 8.97
CA GLY A 124 1.63 1.67 8.74
C GLY A 124 0.52 2.20 9.64
N ASN A 125 0.58 3.48 9.97
CA ASN A 125 -0.48 4.21 10.66
C ASN A 125 -0.76 5.55 9.96
N LYS A 126 -1.60 6.42 10.54
CA LYS A 126 -1.92 7.74 9.95
C LYS A 126 -0.70 8.64 9.68
N ASN A 127 0.39 8.43 10.41
CA ASN A 127 1.64 9.19 10.29
C ASN A 127 2.63 8.58 9.27
N GLY A 128 2.37 7.38 8.75
CA GLY A 128 3.26 6.67 7.82
C GLY A 128 3.78 5.36 8.41
N VAL A 129 5.04 5.03 8.13
CA VAL A 129 5.69 3.80 8.62
C VAL A 129 5.75 3.82 10.15
N GLU A 130 5.28 2.74 10.78
CA GLU A 130 5.40 2.54 12.22
C GLU A 130 6.49 1.54 12.55
N SER A 131 6.54 0.41 11.83
CA SER A 131 7.56 -0.63 12.00
C SER A 131 7.64 -1.52 10.77
N GLY A 132 8.58 -2.44 10.76
CA GLY A 132 8.71 -3.48 9.75
C GLY A 132 9.58 -4.61 10.28
N TYR A 133 9.55 -5.75 9.59
CA TYR A 133 10.41 -6.89 9.89
C TYR A 133 10.95 -7.51 8.62
N PHE A 134 12.09 -8.19 8.75
CA PHE A 134 12.67 -9.01 7.71
C PHE A 134 13.45 -10.16 8.35
N TYR A 135 13.21 -11.39 7.91
CA TYR A 135 13.98 -12.55 8.35
C TYR A 135 13.91 -13.70 7.34
N THR A 136 14.88 -14.62 7.44
CA THR A 136 14.92 -15.87 6.68
C THR A 136 14.67 -17.06 7.61
N LYS A 137 14.04 -18.13 7.09
CA LYS A 137 13.81 -19.38 7.81
C LYS A 137 13.87 -20.60 6.90
#